data_AF-A0A9D5AX42-F1
#
_entry.id   AF-A0A9D5AX42-F1
#
_cell.length_a   1.000
_cell.length_b   1.000
_cell.length_c   1.000
_cell.angle_alpha   90.00
_cell.angle_beta   90.00
_cell.angle_gamma   90.00
#
_symmetry.space_group_name_H-M   'P 1'
#
loop_
_entity.id
_entity.type
_entity.pdbx_description
1 polymer ?
#
loop_
_entity_poly.entity_id
_entity_poly.type
_entity_poly.pdbx_seq_one_letter_code
_entity_poly.pdbx_strand_id
1 'polypeptide(L)'
;MALSLLVVSISFYLKVMVIAFSLGLGAMPWIIMSEILPINIKGLAGSFATLANWFFSWLVTLTANLLLDWSSGGTFTIYTAVCVFAAGFVAIWVPETKGKTLEEIQQFFR
;
A
#
# COMPACT_ATOMS: atom_id res chain seq x y z
N MET A 1 -7.43 7.40 35.99
CA MET A 1 -8.63 7.24 35.14
C MET A 1 -8.47 7.87 33.75
N ALA A 2 -8.02 9.12 33.62
CA ALA A 2 -7.78 9.74 32.30
C ALA A 2 -6.65 9.08 31.49
N LEU A 3 -5.53 8.74 32.14
CA LEU A 3 -4.39 8.06 31.49
C LEU A 3 -4.75 6.67 30.94
N SER A 4 -5.54 5.89 31.69
CA SER A 4 -5.99 4.56 31.26
C SER A 4 -6.95 4.62 30.07
N LEU A 5 -7.82 5.63 30.00
CA LEU A 5 -8.70 5.83 28.85
C LEU A 5 -7.91 6.23 27.60
N LEU A 6 -6.92 7.13 27.73
CA LEU A 6 -6.05 7.53 26.62
C LEU A 6 -5.26 6.34 26.05
N VAL A 7 -4.69 5.49 26.92
CA VAL A 7 -3.95 4.29 26.49
C VAL A 7 -4.86 3.30 25.76
N VAL A 8 -6.10 3.10 26.22
CA VAL A 8 -7.08 2.22 25.56
C VAL A 8 -7.48 2.76 24.20
N SER A 9 -7.74 4.07 24.07
CA SER A 9 -8.08 4.72 22.80
C SER A 9 -6.93 4.63 21.78
N ILE A 10 -5.69 4.88 22.20
CA ILE A 10 -4.51 4.76 21.34
C ILE A 10 -4.32 3.30 20.90
N SER A 11 -4.47 2.34 21.82
CA SER A 11 -4.33 0.91 21.50
C SER A 11 -5.40 0.43 20.52
N PHE A 12 -6.64 0.91 20.65
CA PHE A 12 -7.71 0.61 19.71
C PHE A 12 -7.41 1.18 18.32
N TYR A 13 -6.98 2.44 18.24
CA TYR A 13 -6.59 3.09 16.98
C TYR A 13 -5.48 2.31 16.25
N LEU A 14 -4.42 1.91 16.95
CA LEU A 14 -3.32 1.14 16.39
C LEU A 14 -3.80 -0.21 15.81
N LYS A 15 -4.70 -0.92 16.51
CA LYS A 15 -5.25 -2.20 16.03
C LYS A 15 -6.06 -2.03 14.75
N VAL A 16 -6.93 -1.03 14.71
CA VAL A 16 -7.73 -0.72 13.51
C VAL A 16 -6.81 -0.43 12.32
N MET A 17 -5.74 0.34 12.55
CA MET A 17 -4.77 0.65 11.50
C MET A 17 -4.06 -0.59 10.97
N VAL A 18 -3.62 -1.50 11.85
CA VAL A 18 -2.95 -2.75 11.46
C VAL A 18 -3.89 -3.67 10.68
N ILE A 19 -5.16 -3.79 11.12
CA ILE A 19 -6.16 -4.60 10.41
C ILE A 19 -6.45 -4.02 9.03
N ALA A 20 -6.65 -2.71 8.93
CA ALA A 20 -6.88 -2.03 7.65
C ALA A 20 -5.70 -2.21 6.68
N PHE A 21 -4.48 -2.08 7.17
CA PHE A 21 -3.27 -2.31 6.37
C PHE A 21 -3.17 -3.76 5.88
N SER A 22 -3.43 -4.73 6.76
CA SER A 22 -3.34 -6.16 6.45
C SER A 22 -4.36 -6.61 5.41
N LEU A 23 -5.59 -6.07 5.46
CA LEU A 23 -6.66 -6.43 4.53
C LEU A 23 -6.51 -5.74 3.16
N GLY A 24 -5.98 -4.52 3.14
CA GLY A 24 -5.81 -3.74 1.90
C GLY A 24 -4.41 -3.87 1.33
N LEU A 25 -3.52 -2.97 1.73
CA LEU A 25 -2.20 -2.76 1.12
C LEU A 25 -1.24 -3.95 1.29
N GLY A 26 -1.46 -4.82 2.27
CA GLY A 26 -0.62 -6.00 2.51
C GLY A 26 -0.72 -7.06 1.41
N ALA A 27 -1.94 -7.45 1.03
CA ALA A 27 -2.18 -8.57 0.11
C ALA A 27 -2.67 -8.13 -1.28
N MET A 28 -3.44 -7.04 -1.37
CA MET A 28 -4.11 -6.65 -2.62
C MET A 28 -3.15 -6.35 -3.78
N PRO A 29 -2.02 -5.62 -3.60
CA PRO A 29 -1.12 -5.34 -4.70
C PRO A 29 -0.55 -6.60 -5.36
N TRP A 30 -0.28 -7.63 -4.57
CA TRP A 30 0.25 -8.91 -5.05
C TRP A 30 -0.80 -9.70 -5.84
N ILE A 31 -2.06 -9.67 -5.37
CA ILE A 31 -3.19 -10.33 -6.05
C ILE A 31 -3.46 -9.65 -7.39
N ILE A 32 -3.67 -8.33 -7.38
CA ILE A 32 -3.97 -7.54 -8.58
C ILE A 32 -2.85 -7.65 -9.62
N MET A 33 -1.59 -7.63 -9.19
CA MET A 33 -0.44 -7.87 -10.07
C MET A 33 -0.52 -9.23 -10.77
N SER A 34 -1.02 -10.27 -10.08
CA SER A 34 -1.20 -11.59 -10.68
C SER A 34 -2.38 -11.69 -11.65
N GLU A 35 -3.37 -10.80 -11.53
CA GLU A 35 -4.59 -10.79 -12.35
C GLU A 35 -4.46 -9.90 -13.59
N ILE A 36 -3.83 -8.73 -13.46
CA ILE A 36 -3.69 -7.75 -14.56
C ILE A 36 -2.60 -8.17 -15.56
N LEU A 37 -1.52 -8.81 -15.10
CA LEU A 37 -0.37 -9.12 -15.96
C LEU A 37 -0.65 -10.32 -16.89
N PRO A 38 -0.47 -10.17 -18.21
CA PRO A 38 -0.66 -11.28 -19.14
C PRO A 38 0.47 -12.31 -19.02
N ILE A 39 0.12 -13.59 -19.23
CA ILE A 39 0.98 -14.75 -18.91
C ILE A 39 2.34 -14.68 -19.59
N ASN A 40 2.42 -14.12 -20.80
CA ASN A 40 3.64 -13.99 -21.60
C ASN A 40 4.70 -13.05 -20.99
N ILE A 41 4.31 -12.03 -20.23
CA ILE A 41 5.24 -11.06 -19.61
C ILE A 41 5.14 -11.03 -18.08
N LYS A 42 4.24 -11.83 -17.49
CA LYS A 42 3.99 -11.86 -16.04
C LYS A 42 5.26 -12.03 -15.22
N GLY A 43 6.19 -12.87 -15.69
CA GLY A 43 7.50 -13.06 -15.05
C GLY A 43 8.31 -11.75 -15.01
N LEU A 44 8.55 -11.13 -16.17
CA LEU A 44 9.37 -9.93 -16.28
C LEU A 44 8.74 -8.73 -15.55
N ALA A 45 7.46 -8.46 -15.82
CA ALA A 45 6.74 -7.33 -15.23
C ALA A 45 6.57 -7.52 -13.71
N GLY A 46 6.28 -8.74 -13.25
CA GLY A 46 6.18 -9.07 -11.83
C GLY A 46 7.52 -8.93 -11.09
N SER A 47 8.63 -9.36 -11.71
CA SER A 47 9.97 -9.17 -11.13
C SER A 47 10.35 -7.70 -11.03
N PHE A 48 10.05 -6.88 -12.04
CA PHE A 48 10.32 -5.43 -11.98
C PHE A 48 9.47 -4.73 -10.90
N ALA A 49 8.18 -5.07 -10.81
CA ALA A 49 7.30 -4.55 -9.76
C ALA A 49 7.80 -4.94 -8.35
N THR A 50 8.24 -6.19 -8.18
CA THR A 50 8.82 -6.69 -6.94
C THR A 50 10.11 -5.95 -6.60
N LEU A 51 11.00 -5.75 -7.57
CA LEU A 51 12.23 -4.99 -7.39
C LEU A 51 11.94 -3.55 -6.96
N ALA A 52 11.01 -2.89 -7.63
CA ALA A 52 10.58 -1.54 -7.27
C ALA A 52 10.04 -1.49 -5.83
N ASN A 53 9.18 -2.44 -5.44
CA ASN A 53 8.67 -2.54 -4.07
C ASN A 53 9.81 -2.64 -3.03
N TRP A 54 10.78 -3.52 -3.25
CA TRP A 54 11.91 -3.68 -2.33
C TRP A 54 12.84 -2.46 -2.33
N PHE A 55 13.05 -1.84 -3.48
CA PHE A 55 13.84 -0.61 -3.60
C PHE A 55 13.21 0.54 -2.80
N PHE A 56 11.91 0.77 -2.93
CA PHE A 56 11.20 1.79 -2.14
C PHE A 56 11.16 1.45 -0.65
N SER A 57 11.00 0.18 -0.29
CA SER A 57 11.08 -0.27 1.12
C SER A 57 12.44 0.07 1.73
N TRP A 58 13.52 -0.20 1.01
CA TRP A 58 14.88 0.18 1.42
C TRP A 58 15.04 1.70 1.54
N LEU A 59 14.55 2.47 0.55
CA LEU A 59 14.62 3.93 0.56
C LEU A 59 13.87 4.55 1.74
N VAL A 60 12.66 4.07 2.04
CA VAL A 60 11.88 4.51 3.20
C VAL A 60 12.61 4.17 4.50
N THR A 61 13.17 2.96 4.60
CA THR A 61 13.92 2.53 5.80
C THR A 61 15.13 3.43 6.06
N LEU A 62 15.86 3.83 5.01
CA LEU A 62 16.99 4.76 5.14
C LEU A 62 16.57 6.16 5.55
N THR A 63 15.51 6.68 4.93
CA THR A 63 15.05 8.06 5.15
C THR A 63 14.24 8.23 6.44
N ALA A 64 13.67 7.14 6.99
CA ALA A 64 12.78 7.20 8.14
C ALA A 64 13.44 7.82 9.37
N ASN A 65 14.65 7.39 9.74
CA ASN A 65 15.35 7.95 10.91
C ASN A 65 15.70 9.43 10.70
N LEU A 66 16.18 9.80 9.51
CA LEU A 66 16.51 11.19 9.17
C LEU A 66 15.28 12.12 9.26
N LEU A 67 14.13 11.65 8.76
CA LEU A 67 12.88 12.40 8.81
C LEU A 67 12.37 12.56 10.25
N LEU A 68 12.41 11.46 11.03
CA LEU A 68 11.98 11.47 12.43
C LEU A 68 12.86 12.39 13.29
N ASP A 69 14.17 12.43 13.05
CA ASP A 69 15.10 13.33 13.73
C ASP A 69 14.84 14.80 13.37
N TRP A 70 14.37 15.09 12.15
CA TRP A 70 13.99 16.43 11.74
C TRP A 70 12.69 16.89 12.41
N SER A 71 11.63 16.09 12.30
CA SER A 71 10.34 16.38 12.94
C SER A 71 9.43 15.16 12.87
N SER A 72 8.98 14.68 14.02
CA SER A 72 7.96 13.62 14.08
C SER A 72 6.65 14.05 13.41
N GLY A 73 6.15 15.27 13.71
CA GLY A 73 4.93 15.80 13.11
C GLY A 73 5.04 16.01 11.59
N GLY A 74 6.17 16.53 11.11
CA GLY A 74 6.43 16.69 9.68
C GLY A 74 6.49 15.36 8.94
N THR A 75 7.18 14.37 9.53
CA THR A 75 7.32 13.01 8.98
C THR A 75 5.98 12.32 8.80
N PHE A 76 5.15 12.29 9.86
CA PHE A 76 3.83 11.65 9.76
C PHE A 76 2.90 12.39 8.78
N THR A 77 3.04 13.70 8.64
CA THR A 77 2.28 14.47 7.63
C THR A 77 2.67 14.07 6.21
N ILE A 78 3.97 13.91 5.93
CA ILE A 78 4.47 13.46 4.62
C ILE A 78 3.96 12.04 4.31
N TYR A 79 4.07 11.11 5.25
CA TYR A 79 3.55 9.75 5.06
C TYR A 79 2.04 9.72 4.86
N THR A 80 1.29 10.54 5.59
CA THR A 80 -0.16 10.68 5.39
C THR A 80 -0.48 11.19 3.99
N ALA A 81 0.23 12.21 3.51
CA ALA A 81 0.03 12.75 2.17
C ALA A 81 0.30 11.71 1.07
N VAL A 82 1.37 10.92 1.22
CA VAL A 82 1.67 9.82 0.29
C VAL A 82 0.59 8.74 0.31
N CYS A 83 0.08 8.37 1.49
CA CYS A 83 -1.02 7.41 1.61
C CYS A 83 -2.31 7.91 0.95
N VAL A 84 -2.66 9.20 1.13
CA VAL A 84 -3.84 9.80 0.49
C VAL A 84 -3.69 9.84 -1.03
N PHE A 85 -2.51 10.22 -1.53
CA PHE A 85 -2.21 10.19 -2.95
C PHE A 85 -2.31 8.78 -3.53
N ALA A 86 -1.72 7.78 -2.85
CA ALA A 86 -1.80 6.38 -3.26
C ALA A 86 -3.24 5.87 -3.28
N ALA A 87 -4.05 6.21 -2.27
CA ALA A 87 -5.46 5.85 -2.23
C ALA A 87 -6.24 6.48 -3.41
N GLY A 88 -5.97 7.75 -3.73
CA GLY A 88 -6.55 8.42 -4.89
C GLY A 88 -6.13 7.77 -6.22
N PHE A 89 -4.85 7.42 -6.36
CA PHE A 89 -4.35 6.70 -7.52
C PHE A 89 -5.06 5.35 -7.70
N VAL A 90 -5.17 4.56 -6.64
CA VAL A 90 -5.87 3.26 -6.68
C VAL A 90 -7.34 3.44 -7.04
N ALA A 91 -8.03 4.40 -6.43
CA ALA A 91 -9.46 4.62 -6.66
C ALA A 91 -9.79 5.05 -8.11
N ILE A 92 -8.87 5.72 -8.80
CA ILE A 92 -9.12 6.27 -10.14
C ILE A 92 -8.53 5.37 -11.24
N TRP A 93 -7.34 4.79 -11.04
CA TRP A 93 -6.56 4.13 -12.10
C TRP A 93 -6.54 2.62 -12.02
N VAL A 94 -6.81 2.03 -10.85
CA VAL A 94 -6.81 0.56 -10.70
C VAL A 94 -8.22 0.03 -11.01
N PRO A 95 -8.41 -0.77 -12.08
CA PRO A 95 -9.71 -1.31 -12.40
C PRO A 95 -10.11 -2.39 -11.39
N GLU A 96 -11.41 -2.46 -11.09
CA GLU A 96 -11.97 -3.54 -10.26
C GLU A 96 -11.88 -4.88 -11.00
N THR A 97 -11.13 -5.82 -10.40
CA THR A 97 -10.89 -7.18 -10.92
C THR A 97 -11.81 -8.23 -10.27
N LYS A 98 -12.52 -7.88 -9.18
CA LYS A 98 -13.36 -8.83 -8.45
C LYS A 98 -14.50 -9.38 -9.32
N GLY A 99 -14.55 -10.71 -9.43
CA GLY A 99 -15.64 -11.43 -10.09
C GLY A 99 -15.58 -11.44 -11.61
N LYS A 100 -14.46 -11.01 -12.21
CA LYS A 100 -14.21 -11.05 -13.65
C LYS A 100 -13.26 -12.17 -14.02
N THR A 101 -13.36 -12.68 -15.26
CA THR A 101 -12.37 -13.65 -15.75
C THR A 101 -11.08 -12.93 -16.17
N LEU A 102 -9.97 -13.68 -16.25
CA LEU A 102 -8.68 -13.15 -16.69
C LEU A 102 -8.76 -12.57 -18.11
N GLU A 103 -9.57 -13.15 -18.98
CA GLU A 103 -9.80 -12.70 -20.35
C GLU A 103 -10.53 -11.35 -20.39
N GLU A 104 -11.55 -11.16 -19.55
CA GLU A 104 -12.27 -9.89 -19.42
C GLU A 104 -11.38 -8.78 -18.86
N ILE A 105 -10.51 -9.11 -17.89
CA ILE A 105 -9.52 -8.16 -17.34
C ILE A 105 -8.53 -7.74 -18.43
N GLN A 106 -8.03 -8.67 -19.23
CA GLN A 106 -7.10 -8.36 -20.33
C GLN A 106 -7.75 -7.52 -21.43
N GLN A 107 -9.07 -7.61 -21.64
CA GLN A 107 -9.78 -6.74 -22.58
C GLN A 107 -9.82 -5.27 -22.14
N PHE A 108 -9.74 -4.95 -20.83
CA PHE A 108 -9.64 -3.56 -20.37
C PHE A 108 -8.32 -2.88 -20.76
N PHE A 109 -7.28 -3.67 -21.06
CA PHE A 109 -5.93 -3.19 -21.36
C PHE A 109 -5.51 -3.38 -22.82
N ARG A 110 -6.43 -3.81 -23.69
CA ARG A 110 -6.19 -4.07 -25.11
C ARG A 110 -6.46 -2.84 -25.98
#